data_AF-A0A835H3S4-F1
#
_entry.id   AF-A0A835H3S4-F1
#
_cell.length_a   1.000
_cell.length_b   1.000
_cell.length_c   1.000
_cell.angle_alpha   90.00
_cell.angle_beta   90.00
_cell.angle_gamma   90.00
#
_symmetry.space_group_name_H-M   'P 1'
#
loop_
_entity.id
_entity.type
_entity.pdbx_description
1 polymer ?
#
loop_
_entity_poly.entity_id
_entity_poly.type
_entity_poly.pdbx_seq_one_letter_code
_entity_poly.pdbx_strand_id
1 'polypeptide(L)'
;MAVSKIGFAFIAIAIFLIVASSNQVLAADCEDDVPVLIIQCRQYVAKAGPKVPPSSECCQVVKRVDIPCICSLVQSTIELFISMEKAVYVAEQCGRPVAPGFVCGSYTVPAPAPA
;
A
#
# COMPACT_ATOMS: atom_id res chain seq x y z
N MET A 1 30.69 -44.97 13.40
CA MET A 1 30.35 -43.56 13.09
C MET A 1 29.17 -43.52 12.09
N ALA A 2 27.97 -43.92 12.50
CA ALA A 2 26.79 -43.97 11.61
C ALA A 2 25.61 -43.16 12.16
N VAL A 3 25.53 -43.01 13.48
CA VAL A 3 24.52 -42.18 14.17
C VAL A 3 24.68 -40.69 13.85
N SER A 4 25.93 -40.23 13.66
CA SER A 4 26.25 -38.82 13.37
C SER A 4 25.81 -38.37 11.97
N LYS A 5 25.85 -39.25 10.95
CA LYS A 5 25.43 -38.93 9.58
C LYS A 5 23.91 -38.85 9.44
N ILE A 6 23.20 -39.71 10.18
CA ILE A 6 21.74 -39.75 10.19
C ILE A 6 21.19 -38.49 10.89
N GLY A 7 21.78 -38.10 12.02
CA GLY A 7 21.41 -36.85 12.71
C GLY A 7 21.60 -35.60 11.83
N PHE A 8 22.72 -35.50 11.11
CA PHE A 8 22.97 -34.37 10.19
C PHE A 8 21.96 -34.30 9.04
N ALA A 9 21.57 -35.45 8.48
CA ALA A 9 20.58 -35.50 7.41
C ALA A 9 19.19 -35.05 7.89
N PHE A 10 18.75 -35.46 9.09
CA PHE A 10 17.48 -35.01 9.66
C PHE A 10 17.47 -33.51 9.96
N ILE A 11 18.58 -32.95 10.46
CA ILE A 11 18.70 -31.51 10.72
C ILE A 11 18.62 -30.72 9.41
N ALA A 12 19.31 -31.16 8.35
CA ALA A 12 19.26 -30.49 7.05
C ALA A 12 17.85 -30.51 6.42
N ILE A 13 17.13 -31.63 6.54
CA ILE A 13 15.75 -31.77 6.03
C ILE A 13 14.79 -30.88 6.82
N ALA A 14 14.93 -30.81 8.15
CA ALA A 14 14.12 -29.94 9.00
C ALA A 14 14.31 -28.45 8.66
N ILE A 15 15.55 -28.02 8.43
CA ILE A 15 15.86 -26.65 8.02
C ILE A 15 15.24 -26.33 6.65
N PHE A 16 15.32 -27.25 5.69
CA PHE A 16 14.75 -27.06 4.35
C PHE A 16 13.21 -26.93 4.36
N LEU A 17 12.53 -27.68 5.23
CA LEU A 17 11.07 -27.58 5.41
C LEU A 17 10.62 -26.26 6.07
N ILE A 18 11.45 -25.70 6.95
CA ILE A 18 11.17 -24.39 7.57
C ILE A 18 11.31 -23.27 6.52
N VAL A 19 12.31 -23.34 5.63
CA VAL A 19 12.51 -22.35 4.56
C VAL A 19 11.48 -22.48 3.44
N ALA A 20 10.98 -23.69 3.16
CA ALA A 20 9.91 -23.88 2.16
C ALA A 20 8.52 -23.39 2.62
N SER A 21 8.30 -23.31 3.94
CA SER A 21 7.04 -22.81 4.53
C SER A 21 7.09 -21.31 4.86
N SER A 22 8.26 -20.69 4.75
CA SER A 22 8.40 -19.25 4.87
C SER A 22 8.01 -18.58 3.55
N ASN A 23 6.71 -18.62 3.25
CA ASN A 23 6.04 -17.75 2.27
C ASN A 23 5.96 -16.34 2.86
N GLN A 24 7.11 -15.82 3.33
CA GLN A 24 7.24 -14.44 3.73
C GLN A 24 7.24 -13.71 2.40
N VAL A 25 6.05 -13.30 1.97
CA VAL A 25 5.91 -12.18 1.08
C VAL A 25 6.75 -11.11 1.75
N LEU A 26 7.94 -10.83 1.23
CA LEU A 26 8.63 -9.59 1.52
C LEU A 26 7.67 -8.52 0.99
N ALA A 27 6.69 -8.13 1.79
CA ALA A 27 6.04 -6.85 1.62
C ALA A 27 7.19 -5.88 1.79
N ALA A 28 7.69 -5.36 0.66
CA ALA A 28 8.53 -4.20 0.71
C ALA A 28 7.74 -3.16 1.51
N ASP A 29 8.28 -2.70 2.64
CA ASP A 29 7.63 -1.66 3.43
C ASP A 29 7.45 -0.44 2.52
N CYS A 30 6.21 -0.16 2.12
CA CYS A 30 5.87 1.06 1.38
C CYS A 30 6.01 2.32 2.26
N GLU A 31 6.44 2.16 3.52
CA GLU A 31 6.77 3.24 4.43
C GLU A 31 7.85 4.16 3.86
N ASP A 32 8.79 3.64 3.07
CA ASP A 32 9.82 4.47 2.41
C ASP A 32 9.21 5.46 1.39
N ASP A 33 8.07 5.10 0.79
CA ASP A 33 7.36 5.97 -0.14
C ASP A 33 6.43 6.98 0.55
N VAL A 34 6.10 6.78 1.82
CA VAL A 34 5.17 7.64 2.57
C VAL A 34 5.68 9.08 2.69
N PRO A 35 6.95 9.36 3.06
CA PRO A 35 7.46 10.71 3.15
C PRO A 35 7.35 11.48 1.83
N VAL A 36 7.73 10.86 0.71
CA VAL A 36 7.67 11.52 -0.60
C VAL A 36 6.22 11.71 -1.07
N LEU A 37 5.32 10.77 -0.75
CA LEU A 37 3.89 10.92 -1.00
C LEU A 37 3.30 12.10 -0.22
N ILE A 38 3.66 12.26 1.05
CA ILE A 38 3.21 13.40 1.86
C ILE A 38 3.74 14.71 1.26
N ILE A 39 5.04 14.80 0.96
CA ILE A 39 5.65 16.02 0.43
C ILE A 39 4.99 16.44 -0.89
N GLN A 40 4.78 15.50 -1.80
CA GLN A 40 4.28 15.82 -3.14
C GLN A 40 2.76 15.92 -3.22
N CYS A 41 2.03 15.12 -2.43
CA CYS A 41 0.59 14.96 -2.62
C CYS A 41 -0.30 15.56 -1.52
N ARG A 42 0.24 15.93 -0.34
CA ARG A 42 -0.57 16.35 0.82
C ARG A 42 -1.61 17.43 0.50
N GLN A 43 -1.24 18.45 -0.26
CA GLN A 43 -2.15 19.56 -0.57
C GLN A 43 -3.35 19.15 -1.43
N TYR A 44 -3.20 18.11 -2.25
CA TYR A 44 -4.26 17.62 -3.15
C TYR A 44 -5.25 16.71 -2.42
N VAL A 45 -4.80 16.04 -1.36
CA VAL A 45 -5.61 15.08 -0.60
C VAL A 45 -6.10 15.63 0.75
N ALA A 46 -5.62 16.80 1.20
CA ALA A 46 -6.05 17.39 2.46
C ALA A 46 -7.57 17.63 2.47
N LYS A 47 -8.24 17.41 3.62
CA LYS A 47 -9.67 17.75 3.78
C LYS A 47 -9.92 19.24 3.55
N ALA A 48 -9.03 20.08 4.05
CA ALA A 48 -9.12 21.52 3.89
C ALA A 48 -8.98 21.92 2.42
N GLY A 49 -9.64 23.02 2.05
CA GLY A 49 -9.55 23.61 0.71
C GLY A 49 -10.32 22.86 -0.37
N PRO A 50 -10.28 23.38 -1.62
CA PRO A 50 -11.00 22.79 -2.74
C PRO A 50 -10.36 21.48 -3.22
N LYS A 51 -11.09 20.76 -4.08
CA LYS A 51 -10.55 19.67 -4.89
C LYS A 51 -9.85 20.30 -6.11
N VAL A 52 -8.55 20.07 -6.25
CA VAL A 52 -7.74 20.65 -7.34
C VAL A 52 -6.90 19.56 -8.01
N PRO A 53 -6.61 19.68 -9.32
CA PRO A 53 -5.80 18.69 -10.03
C PRO A 53 -4.40 18.51 -9.40
N PRO A 54 -3.87 17.27 -9.36
CA PRO A 54 -2.54 16.99 -8.81
C PRO A 54 -1.43 17.56 -9.71
N SER A 55 -0.26 17.83 -9.09
CA SER A 55 0.96 18.15 -9.85
C SER A 55 1.52 16.93 -10.57
N SER A 56 2.43 17.19 -11.51
CA SER A 56 3.15 16.14 -12.22
C SER A 56 3.98 15.27 -11.28
N GLU A 57 4.59 15.88 -10.26
CA GLU A 57 5.42 15.25 -9.25
C GLU A 57 4.57 14.35 -8.35
N CYS A 58 3.40 14.82 -7.90
CA CYS A 58 2.48 13.98 -7.16
C CYS A 58 2.06 12.77 -7.99
N CYS A 59 1.73 12.96 -9.27
CA CYS A 59 1.37 11.84 -10.13
C CYS A 59 2.51 10.85 -10.39
N GLN A 60 3.77 11.29 -10.41
CA GLN A 60 4.91 10.38 -10.52
C GLN A 60 5.01 9.46 -9.30
N VAL A 61 4.74 9.98 -8.10
CA VAL A 61 4.71 9.18 -6.87
C VAL A 61 3.51 8.24 -6.88
N VAL A 62 2.30 8.76 -7.14
CA VAL A 62 1.05 7.98 -7.18
C VAL A 62 1.13 6.80 -8.17
N LYS A 63 1.87 6.93 -9.26
CA LYS A 63 2.06 5.84 -10.24
C LYS A 63 2.98 4.72 -9.74
N ARG A 64 3.85 4.98 -8.77
CA ARG A 64 4.88 4.03 -8.29
C ARG A 64 4.51 3.34 -6.97
N VAL A 65 3.78 4.02 -6.09
CA VAL A 65 3.45 3.50 -4.75
C VAL A 65 2.65 2.20 -4.79
N ASP A 66 2.78 1.36 -3.78
CA ASP A 66 1.85 0.24 -3.57
C ASP A 66 0.57 0.75 -2.86
N ILE A 67 -0.53 0.92 -3.61
CA ILE A 67 -1.80 1.44 -3.07
C ILE A 67 -2.34 0.53 -1.95
N PRO A 68 -2.49 -0.79 -2.13
CA PRO A 68 -2.83 -1.70 -1.03
C PRO A 68 -1.98 -1.53 0.22
N CYS A 69 -0.66 -1.43 0.06
CA CYS A 69 0.23 -1.24 1.20
C CYS A 69 0.00 0.11 1.89
N ILE A 70 -0.01 1.23 1.15
CA ILE A 70 -0.29 2.56 1.71
C ILE A 70 -1.63 2.58 2.43
N CYS A 71 -2.64 1.90 1.90
CA CYS A 71 -3.96 1.80 2.49
C CYS A 71 -4.00 1.01 3.80
N SER A 72 -3.09 0.07 4.01
CA SER A 72 -2.94 -0.61 5.30
C SER A 72 -2.35 0.31 6.39
N LEU A 73 -1.63 1.36 5.99
CA LEU A 73 -1.08 2.37 6.89
C LEU A 73 -2.09 3.48 7.23
N VAL A 74 -3.19 3.60 6.48
CA VAL A 74 -4.25 4.59 6.72
C VAL A 74 -5.05 4.22 7.97
N GLN A 75 -4.75 4.89 9.07
CA GLN A 75 -5.49 4.81 10.33
C GLN A 75 -6.55 5.91 10.42
N SER A 76 -7.52 5.76 11.33
CA SER A 76 -8.59 6.75 11.55
C SER A 76 -8.05 8.15 11.87
N THR A 77 -6.88 8.26 12.52
CA THR A 77 -6.23 9.55 12.79
C THR A 77 -5.76 10.24 11.51
N ILE A 78 -5.28 9.48 10.52
CA ILE A 78 -4.87 10.03 9.21
C ILE A 78 -6.11 10.52 8.45
N GLU A 79 -7.19 9.74 8.50
CA GLU A 79 -8.49 10.10 7.91
C GLU A 79 -9.10 11.38 8.49
N LEU A 80 -8.64 11.88 9.63
CA LEU A 80 -9.05 13.20 10.13
C LEU A 80 -8.48 14.34 9.29
N PHE A 81 -7.33 14.14 8.64
CA PHE A 81 -6.61 15.19 7.89
C PHE A 81 -6.76 15.06 6.38
N ILE A 82 -6.99 13.86 5.86
CA ILE A 82 -7.13 13.60 4.42
C ILE A 82 -8.59 13.35 4.01
N SER A 83 -8.95 13.79 2.82
CA SER A 83 -10.21 13.43 2.16
C SER A 83 -9.93 12.25 1.24
N MET A 84 -10.54 11.11 1.56
CA MET A 84 -10.41 9.91 0.74
C MET A 84 -11.05 10.09 -0.65
N GLU A 85 -12.09 10.91 -0.75
CA GLU A 85 -12.69 11.31 -2.03
C GLU A 85 -11.69 12.08 -2.90
N LYS A 86 -10.90 12.98 -2.29
CA LYS A 86 -9.81 13.67 -3.00
C LYS A 86 -8.67 12.72 -3.36
N ALA A 87 -8.34 11.76 -2.50
CA ALA A 87 -7.34 10.74 -2.81
C ALA A 87 -7.74 9.88 -4.02
N VAL A 88 -9.01 9.45 -4.09
CA VAL A 88 -9.57 8.75 -5.26
C VAL A 88 -9.50 9.65 -6.50
N TYR A 89 -9.90 10.91 -6.40
CA TYR A 89 -9.80 11.87 -7.50
C TYR A 89 -8.35 12.04 -7.99
N VAL A 90 -7.38 12.18 -7.09
CA VAL A 90 -5.95 12.27 -7.46
C VAL A 90 -5.51 11.01 -8.20
N ALA A 91 -5.88 9.82 -7.72
CA ALA A 91 -5.53 8.55 -8.36
C ALA A 91 -6.12 8.45 -9.79
N GLU A 92 -7.38 8.85 -9.97
CA GLU A 92 -8.03 8.95 -11.29
C GLU A 92 -7.30 9.92 -12.22
N GLN A 93 -7.03 11.15 -11.77
CA GLN A 93 -6.35 12.17 -12.59
C GLN A 93 -4.92 11.75 -12.96
N CYS A 94 -4.25 10.99 -12.10
CA CYS A 94 -2.93 10.44 -12.37
C CYS A 94 -2.95 9.18 -13.26
N GLY A 95 -4.12 8.73 -13.73
CA GLY A 95 -4.27 7.56 -14.61
C GLY A 95 -4.13 6.22 -13.89
N ARG A 96 -4.40 6.19 -12.58
CA ARG A 96 -4.36 4.98 -11.75
C ARG A 96 -5.66 4.87 -10.94
N PRO A 97 -6.81 4.70 -11.61
CA PRO A 97 -8.11 4.66 -10.95
C PRO A 97 -8.17 3.51 -9.95
N VAL A 98 -8.82 3.76 -8.81
CA VAL A 98 -9.07 2.75 -7.78
C VAL A 98 -10.44 2.14 -8.03
N ALA A 99 -10.52 0.81 -8.03
CA ALA A 99 -11.78 0.12 -8.31
C ALA A 99 -12.85 0.42 -7.24
N PRO A 100 -14.13 0.52 -7.64
CA PRO A 100 -15.23 0.59 -6.69
C PRO A 100 -15.22 -0.60 -5.72
N GLY A 101 -15.57 -0.36 -4.46
CA GLY A 101 -15.54 -1.39 -3.40
C GLY A 101 -14.16 -1.67 -2.82
N PHE A 102 -13.09 -1.06 -3.35
CA PHE A 102 -11.77 -1.13 -2.73
C PHE A 102 -11.78 -0.44 -1.36
N VAL A 103 -11.17 -1.07 -0.37
CA VAL A 103 -11.14 -0.60 1.02
C VAL A 103 -9.76 -0.05 1.36
N CYS A 104 -9.71 1.13 1.94
CA CYS A 104 -8.50 1.83 2.36
C CYS A 104 -8.74 2.46 3.73
N GLY A 105 -8.10 1.93 4.78
CA GLY A 105 -8.48 2.26 6.15
C GLY A 105 -9.95 1.89 6.43
N SER A 106 -10.75 2.86 6.89
CA SER A 106 -12.20 2.72 7.08
C SER A 106 -13.02 3.12 5.84
N TYR A 107 -12.38 3.68 4.83
CA TYR A 107 -13.04 4.17 3.62
C TYR A 107 -13.21 3.07 2.57
N THR A 108 -14.40 3.03 1.96
CA THR A 108 -14.68 2.17 0.80
C THR A 108 -14.98 3.04 -0.41
N VAL A 109 -14.30 2.79 -1.53
CA VAL A 109 -14.51 3.54 -2.78
C VAL A 109 -15.96 3.35 -3.25
N PRO A 110 -16.75 4.43 -3.42
CA PRO A 110 -18.14 4.32 -3.82
C PRO A 110 -18.29 3.83 -5.25
N ALA A 111 -19.46 3.27 -5.57
CA ALA A 111 -19.82 2.96 -6.95
C ALA A 111 -19.86 4.24 -7.80
N PRO A 112 -19.52 4.17 -9.11
CA PRO A 112 -19.70 5.30 -10.02
C PRO A 112 -21.18 5.72 -9.99
N ALA A 113 -21.44 7.03 -9.99
CA ALA A 113 -22.80 7.52 -10.13
C ALA A 113 -23.40 7.02 -11.45
N PRO A 114 -24.67 6.57 -11.46
CA PRO A 114 -25.36 6.25 -12.71
C PRO A 114 -25.38 7.50 -13.61
N ALA A 115 -25.08 7.29 -14.90
CA ALA A 115 -25.03 8.32 -15.92
C ALA A 115 -26.42 8.90 -16.26
#